data_AF-A0A929PJE9-F1
#
_entry.id   AF-A0A929PJE9-F1
#
_cell.length_a   1.000
_cell.length_b   1.000
_cell.length_c   1.000
_cell.angle_alpha   90.00
_cell.angle_beta   90.00
_cell.angle_gamma   90.00
#
_symmetry.space_group_name_H-M   'P 1'
#
loop_
_entity.id
_entity.type
_entity.pdbx_description
1 polymer ?
#
loop_
_entity_poly.entity_id
_entity_poly.type
_entity_poly.pdbx_seq_one_letter_code
_entity_poly.pdbx_strand_id
1 'polypeptide(L)'
;MPGGKGINVASSLAVLGEEVVATGFLGGQGSRMFEEALRKIGVTTSFTYIDQEIRTDFYIIEEKENRQSLLIEKGSSIELRYLNSLKANFERLLPSAKLV
;
A
#
# COMPACT_ATOMS: atom_id res chain seq x y z
N MET A 1 8.56 4.47 5.39
CA MET A 1 7.16 4.94 5.23
C MET A 1 6.42 3.94 4.37
N PRO A 2 5.08 3.80 4.52
CA PRO A 2 4.28 3.07 3.56
C PRO A 2 4.46 3.65 2.16
N GLY A 3 4.65 2.80 1.17
CA GLY A 3 4.97 3.21 -0.20
C GLY A 3 4.17 2.44 -1.24
N GLY A 4 4.27 2.90 -2.49
CA GLY A 4 3.50 2.40 -3.63
C GLY A 4 2.56 3.46 -4.17
N LYS A 5 2.34 3.48 -5.49
CA LYS A 5 1.61 4.58 -6.15
C LYS A 5 0.22 4.81 -5.55
N GLY A 6 -0.58 3.74 -5.39
CA GLY A 6 -1.91 3.84 -4.78
C GLY A 6 -1.87 4.29 -3.31
N ILE A 7 -0.83 3.89 -2.58
CA ILE A 7 -0.62 4.32 -1.19
C ILE A 7 -0.28 5.81 -1.10
N ASN A 8 0.54 6.31 -2.02
CA ASN A 8 0.85 7.74 -2.09
C ASN A 8 -0.41 8.56 -2.40
N VAL A 9 -1.27 8.08 -3.33
CA VAL A 9 -2.55 8.73 -3.64
C VAL A 9 -3.47 8.72 -2.41
N ALA A 10 -3.63 7.57 -1.75
CA ALA A 10 -4.46 7.47 -0.55
C ALA A 10 -3.94 8.39 0.58
N SER A 11 -2.63 8.44 0.79
CA SER A 11 -2.02 9.31 1.80
C SER A 11 -2.31 10.79 1.51
N SER A 12 -2.16 11.21 0.24
CA SER A 12 -2.47 12.59 -0.17
C SER A 12 -3.95 12.94 0.01
N LEU A 13 -4.86 12.04 -0.37
CA LEU A 13 -6.30 12.24 -0.20
C LEU A 13 -6.68 12.37 1.28
N ALA A 14 -6.14 11.51 2.13
CA ALA A 14 -6.39 11.58 3.57
C ALA A 14 -5.88 12.89 4.19
N VAL A 15 -4.68 13.36 3.78
CA VAL A 15 -4.15 14.67 4.22
C VAL A 15 -5.02 15.83 3.75
N LEU A 16 -5.67 15.72 2.59
CA LEU A 16 -6.63 16.70 2.08
C LEU A 16 -8.01 16.62 2.76
N GLY A 17 -8.22 15.67 3.68
CA GLY A 17 -9.48 15.49 4.41
C GLY A 17 -10.52 14.63 3.70
N GLU A 18 -10.13 13.93 2.63
CA GLU A 18 -11.02 13.02 1.91
C GLU A 18 -11.06 11.64 2.57
N GLU A 19 -12.25 11.02 2.57
CA GLU A 19 -12.40 9.63 3.00
C GLU A 19 -11.85 8.68 1.93
N VAL A 20 -10.85 7.88 2.28
CA VAL A 20 -10.18 6.97 1.36
C VAL A 20 -9.89 5.61 1.98
N VAL A 21 -10.11 4.56 1.20
CA VAL A 21 -9.78 3.17 1.56
C VAL A 21 -8.59 2.71 0.71
N ALA A 22 -7.50 2.32 1.37
CA ALA A 22 -6.39 1.62 0.74
C ALA A 22 -6.62 0.10 0.80
N THR A 23 -6.54 -0.54 -0.36
CA THR A 23 -6.65 -2.00 -0.53
C THR A 23 -5.54 -2.52 -1.46
N GLY A 24 -5.35 -3.84 -1.49
CA GLY A 24 -4.26 -4.51 -2.22
C GLY A 24 -3.73 -5.71 -1.43
N PHE A 25 -2.49 -6.12 -1.70
CA PHE A 25 -1.82 -7.17 -0.96
C PHE A 25 -0.92 -6.60 0.14
N LEU A 26 -0.95 -7.23 1.31
CA LEU A 26 -0.08 -6.87 2.43
C LEU A 26 0.34 -8.15 3.16
N GLY A 27 1.61 -8.31 3.50
CA GLY A 27 2.11 -9.57 4.05
C GLY A 27 3.46 -9.42 4.72
N GLY A 28 3.86 -10.47 5.44
CA GLY A 28 5.14 -10.52 6.15
C GLY A 28 5.23 -9.66 7.41
N GLN A 29 6.41 -9.62 8.02
CA GLN A 29 6.65 -8.95 9.31
C GLN A 29 6.38 -7.44 9.26
N GLY A 30 6.67 -6.79 8.13
CA GLY A 30 6.50 -5.34 7.97
C GLY A 30 5.04 -4.87 7.87
N SER A 31 4.10 -5.80 7.64
CA SER A 31 2.68 -5.49 7.38
C SER A 31 2.00 -4.66 8.46
N ARG A 32 2.21 -5.00 9.74
CA ARG A 32 1.57 -4.30 10.87
C ARG A 32 2.01 -2.85 10.96
N MET A 33 3.32 -2.60 10.90
CA MET A 33 3.85 -1.23 10.95
C MET A 33 3.42 -0.41 9.73
N PHE A 34 3.35 -1.05 8.56
CA PHE A 34 2.86 -0.42 7.34
C PHE A 34 1.41 0.05 7.50
N GLU A 35 0.54 -0.83 8.00
CA GLU A 35 -0.87 -0.54 8.17
C GLU A 35 -1.14 0.49 9.28
N GLU A 36 -0.43 0.38 10.41
CA GLU A 36 -0.51 1.37 11.50
C GLU A 36 -0.10 2.77 11.03
N ALA A 37 0.94 2.88 10.21
CA ALA A 37 1.39 4.16 9.67
C ALA A 37 0.33 4.80 8.75
N LEU A 38 -0.42 4.01 7.97
CA LEU A 38 -1.53 4.50 7.16
C LEU A 38 -2.71 4.96 8.02
N ARG A 39 -3.10 4.17 9.02
CA ARG A 39 -4.21 4.52 9.91
C ARG A 39 -3.91 5.80 10.70
N LYS A 40 -2.65 6.01 11.10
CA LYS A 40 -2.22 7.24 11.80
C LYS A 40 -2.42 8.52 10.99
N ILE A 41 -2.42 8.44 9.66
CA ILE A 41 -2.65 9.58 8.77
C ILE A 41 -4.08 9.65 8.23
N GLY A 42 -5.02 8.88 8.80
CA GLY A 42 -6.44 8.91 8.44
C GLY A 42 -6.84 8.00 7.28
N VAL A 43 -5.95 7.17 6.75
CA VAL A 43 -6.30 6.21 5.69
C VAL A 43 -6.98 4.99 6.29
N THR A 44 -8.18 4.67 5.81
CA THR A 44 -8.83 3.39 6.13
C THR A 44 -8.16 2.27 5.35
N THR A 45 -7.88 1.13 5.99
CA THR A 45 -7.17 0.01 5.37
C THR A 45 -8.05 -1.22 5.24
N SER A 46 -7.96 -1.90 4.09
CA SER A 46 -8.73 -3.12 3.81
C SER A 46 -7.94 -4.06 2.91
N PHE A 47 -6.78 -4.54 3.38
CA PHE A 47 -5.86 -5.36 2.59
C PHE A 47 -6.22 -6.85 2.59
N THR A 48 -5.83 -7.54 1.51
CA THR A 48 -5.76 -9.00 1.46
C THR A 48 -4.41 -9.44 2.00
N TYR A 49 -4.42 -10.16 3.12
CA TYR A 49 -3.19 -10.65 3.72
C TYR A 49 -2.59 -11.83 2.95
N ILE A 50 -1.29 -11.78 2.73
CA ILE A 50 -0.52 -12.84 2.08
C ILE A 50 0.62 -13.32 3.01
N ASP A 51 1.03 -14.58 2.86
CA ASP A 51 2.14 -15.15 3.64
C ASP A 51 3.49 -14.54 3.26
N GLN A 52 3.62 -14.06 2.02
CA GLN A 52 4.88 -13.51 1.50
C GLN A 52 5.17 -12.11 2.05
N GLU A 53 6.46 -11.80 2.21
CA GLU A 53 6.91 -10.45 2.56
C GLU A 53 6.55 -9.45 1.45
N ILE A 54 6.12 -8.26 1.88
CA ILE A 54 6.08 -7.09 0.99
C ILE A 54 7.50 -6.67 0.62
N ARG A 55 7.62 -6.09 -0.58
CA ARG A 55 8.90 -5.57 -1.06
C ARG A 55 9.33 -4.34 -0.24
N THR A 56 10.63 -4.13 -0.15
CA THR A 56 11.24 -2.90 0.35
C THR A 56 11.94 -2.16 -0.77
N ASP A 57 11.57 -0.89 -0.97
CA ASP A 57 12.25 0.00 -1.91
C ASP A 57 13.16 0.95 -1.09
N PHE A 58 14.44 1.01 -1.45
CA PHE A 58 15.41 1.90 -0.81
C PHE A 58 15.64 3.14 -1.66
N TYR A 59 15.59 4.29 -1.00
CA TYR A 59 15.80 5.61 -1.58
C TYR A 59 17.06 6.21 -0.96
N ILE A 60 18.10 6.38 -1.77
CA ILE A 60 19.35 7.03 -1.36
C ILE A 60 19.32 8.45 -1.92
N ILE A 61 19.28 9.42 -1.03
CA ILE A 61 19.16 10.85 -1.35
C ILE A 61 20.47 11.54 -1.01
N GLU A 62 21.14 12.09 -2.03
CA GLU A 62 22.37 12.87 -1.90
C GLU A 62 22.04 14.35 -2.11
N GLU A 63 21.67 15.03 -1.03
CA GLU A 63 21.13 16.41 -1.08
C GLU A 63 22.10 17.41 -1.74
N LYS A 64 23.40 17.30 -1.47
CA LYS A 64 24.43 18.19 -2.02
C LYS A 64 24.55 18.10 -3.54
N GLU A 65 24.43 16.88 -4.06
CA GLU A 65 24.57 16.59 -5.49
C GLU A 65 23.21 16.60 -6.21
N ASN A 66 22.13 16.88 -5.48
CA ASN A 66 20.74 16.79 -5.95
C ASN A 66 20.45 15.47 -6.70
N ARG A 67 20.98 14.35 -6.16
CA ARG A 67 20.92 13.03 -6.80
C ARG A 67 20.10 12.06 -5.97
N GLN A 68 19.25 11.30 -6.65
CA GLN A 68 18.47 10.23 -6.06
C GLN A 68 18.80 8.90 -6.75
N SER A 69 19.22 7.92 -5.96
CA SER A 69 19.43 6.54 -6.42
C SER A 69 18.39 5.63 -5.78
N LEU A 70 17.80 4.73 -6.58
CA LEU A 70 16.76 3.82 -6.11
C LEU A 70 17.23 2.37 -6.24
N LEU A 71 17.04 1.59 -5.18
CA LEU A 71 17.14 0.15 -5.21
C LEU A 71 15.75 -0.43 -4.97
N ILE A 72 15.16 -1.01 -6.01
CA ILE A 72 13.76 -1.45 -6.03
C ILE A 72 13.73 -2.97 -6.04
N GLU A 73 13.11 -3.55 -5.03
CA GLU A 73 12.86 -4.99 -5.00
C GLU A 73 11.72 -5.35 -5.97
N LYS A 74 11.81 -6.51 -6.63
CA LYS A 74 10.79 -6.96 -7.58
C LYS A 74 9.42 -7.21 -6.90
N GLY A 75 9.46 -7.62 -5.64
CA GLY A 75 8.30 -8.12 -4.91
C GLY A 75 8.01 -9.60 -5.17
N SER A 76 7.11 -10.13 -4.35
CA SER A 76 6.78 -11.54 -4.29
C SER A 76 5.78 -11.95 -5.37
N SER A 77 5.87 -13.19 -5.86
CA SER A 77 4.85 -13.77 -6.73
C SER A 77 3.54 -13.95 -5.96
N ILE A 78 2.42 -13.61 -6.57
CA ILE A 78 1.09 -13.74 -5.94
C ILE A 78 0.42 -15.04 -6.43
N GLU A 79 -0.01 -15.85 -5.48
CA GLU A 79 -0.75 -17.09 -5.75
C GLU A 79 -2.22 -16.79 -6.12
N LEU A 80 -2.82 -17.66 -6.93
CA LEU A 80 -4.20 -17.47 -7.43
C LEU A 80 -5.24 -17.34 -6.29
N ARG A 81 -5.02 -18.02 -5.15
CA ARG A 81 -5.88 -17.89 -3.97
C ARG A 81 -5.98 -16.44 -3.48
N TYR A 82 -4.87 -15.70 -3.49
CA TYR A 82 -4.83 -14.32 -3.04
C TYR A 82 -5.48 -13.39 -4.05
N LEU A 83 -5.32 -13.64 -5.35
CA LEU A 83 -6.04 -12.91 -6.39
C LEU A 83 -7.56 -13.04 -6.21
N ASN A 84 -8.05 -14.25 -5.92
CA ASN A 84 -9.48 -14.46 -5.65
C ASN A 84 -9.94 -13.73 -4.39
N SER A 85 -9.16 -13.77 -3.31
CA SER A 85 -9.45 -13.03 -2.08
C SER A 85 -9.46 -11.51 -2.29
N LEU A 86 -8.51 -10.98 -3.06
CA LEU A 86 -8.48 -9.56 -3.42
C LEU A 86 -9.70 -9.20 -4.25
N LYS A 87 -10.09 -10.02 -5.22
CA LYS A 87 -11.29 -9.81 -6.03
C LYS A 87 -12.55 -9.73 -5.17
N ALA A 88 -12.75 -10.70 -4.27
CA ALA A 88 -13.91 -10.70 -3.37
C ALA A 88 -13.93 -9.48 -2.43
N ASN A 89 -12.76 -9.11 -1.89
CA ASN A 89 -12.62 -7.91 -1.06
C ASN A 89 -12.91 -6.63 -1.85
N PHE A 90 -12.44 -6.54 -3.09
CA PHE A 90 -12.70 -5.42 -3.99
C PHE A 90 -14.20 -5.31 -4.31
N GLU A 91 -14.84 -6.42 -4.69
CA GLU A 91 -16.30 -6.48 -4.96
C GLU A 91 -17.13 -6.04 -3.74
N ARG A 92 -16.67 -6.32 -2.52
CA ARG A 92 -17.31 -5.86 -1.27
C ARG A 92 -17.17 -4.35 -1.05
N LEU A 93 -16.07 -3.74 -1.48
CA LEU A 93 -15.80 -2.31 -1.30
C LEU A 93 -16.50 -1.43 -2.36
N LEU A 94 -16.68 -1.96 -3.57
CA LEU A 94 -17.25 -1.23 -4.71
C LEU A 94 -18.59 -0.53 -4.44
N PRO A 95 -19.59 -1.13 -3.76
CA PRO A 95 -20.90 -0.48 -3.55
C PRO A 95 -20.83 0.83 -2.76
N SER A 96 -19.82 0.99 -1.89
CA SER A 96 -19.58 2.21 -1.12
C SER A 96 -18.63 3.20 -1.80
N ALA A 97 -17.97 2.80 -2.89
CA ALA A 97 -16.98 3.63 -3.56
C ALA A 97 -17.62 4.57 -4.57
N LYS A 98 -17.29 5.87 -4.48
CA LYS A 98 -17.66 6.86 -5.51
C LYS A 98 -16.68 6.86 -6.69
N LEU A 99 -15.42 6.51 -6.42
CA LEU A 99 -14.31 6.46 -7.36
C LEU A 99 -13.35 5.33 -6.96
N VAL A 100 -12.69 4.70 -7.94
CA VAL A 100 -11.59 3.75 -7.77
C VAL A 100 -10.40 4.22 -8.59
#